data_AF-A0A920U5W5-F1
#
_entry.id   AF-A0A920U5W5-F1
#
_cell.length_a   1.000
_cell.length_b   1.000
_cell.length_c   1.000
_cell.angle_alpha   90.00
_cell.angle_beta   90.00
_cell.angle_gamma   90.00
#
_symmetry.space_group_name_H-M   'P 1'
#
loop_
_entity.id
_entity.type
_entity.pdbx_description
1 polymer ?
#
loop_
_entity_poly.entity_id
_entity_poly.type
_entity_poly.pdbx_seq_one_letter_code
_entity_poly.pdbx_strand_id
1 'polypeptide(L)'
;MYSVTNRIMVKTGHGDDLEEVFSKRGSVQNEPGFKSFELWKLQKEDDHEVYLVVTRWESEDDFINWTKSASFRESHAGPHPDYILGGELANYDIKLSILSD
;
A
#
# COMPACT_ATOMS: atom_id res chain seq x y z
N MET A 1 -8.95 -9.12 11.95
CA MET A 1 -7.82 -8.59 11.17
C MET A 1 -8.18 -8.56 9.70
N TYR A 2 -7.92 -7.43 9.09
CA TYR A 2 -8.24 -7.10 7.70
C TYR A 2 -6.96 -6.68 6.98
N SER A 3 -6.85 -6.95 5.69
CA SER A 3 -5.74 -6.48 4.88
C SER A 3 -6.25 -5.90 3.58
N VAL A 4 -5.57 -4.87 3.10
CA VAL A 4 -5.79 -4.31 1.77
C VAL A 4 -4.48 -4.35 1.02
N THR A 5 -4.53 -4.78 -0.23
CA THR A 5 -3.42 -4.66 -1.17
C THR A 5 -3.78 -3.69 -2.27
N ASN A 6 -2.81 -2.88 -2.69
CA ASN A 6 -2.86 -2.12 -3.93
C ASN A 6 -1.74 -2.65 -4.85
N ARG A 7 -2.10 -3.35 -5.93
CA ARG A 7 -1.17 -3.80 -6.96
C ARG A 7 -0.92 -2.64 -7.92
N ILE A 8 0.26 -2.04 -7.81
CA ILE A 8 0.70 -0.91 -8.61
C ILE A 8 1.58 -1.43 -9.75
N MET A 9 1.19 -1.12 -10.98
CA MET A 9 2.01 -1.35 -12.16
C MET A 9 2.87 -0.11 -12.41
N VAL A 10 4.18 -0.30 -12.56
CA VAL A 10 5.17 0.77 -12.69
C VAL A 10 5.98 0.55 -13.96
N LYS A 11 6.24 1.64 -14.69
CA LYS A 11 7.11 1.61 -15.85
C LYS A 11 8.51 1.10 -15.47
N THR A 12 9.06 0.18 -16.28
CA THR A 12 10.38 -0.41 -16.04
C THR A 12 11.45 0.65 -15.83
N GLY A 13 12.28 0.47 -14.79
CA GLY A 13 13.35 1.38 -14.40
C GLY A 13 12.93 2.48 -13.41
N HIS A 14 11.66 2.56 -13.04
CA HIS A 14 11.13 3.55 -12.07
C HIS A 14 10.73 2.94 -10.71
N GLY A 15 11.14 1.70 -10.43
CA GLY A 15 10.87 1.07 -9.12
C GLY A 15 11.45 1.88 -7.96
N ASP A 16 12.69 2.35 -8.08
CA ASP A 16 13.37 3.13 -7.04
C ASP A 16 12.65 4.47 -6.75
N ASP A 17 12.08 5.10 -7.78
CA ASP A 17 11.27 6.31 -7.62
C ASP A 17 10.02 6.05 -6.77
N LEU A 18 9.37 4.89 -6.98
CA LEU A 18 8.23 4.47 -6.17
C LEU A 18 8.65 4.19 -4.72
N GLU A 19 9.75 3.46 -4.54
CA GLU A 19 10.29 3.12 -3.21
C GLU A 19 10.64 4.37 -2.41
N GLU A 20 11.26 5.37 -3.05
CA GLU A 20 11.57 6.65 -2.42
C GLU A 20 10.30 7.37 -1.95
N VAL A 21 9.24 7.40 -2.76
CA VAL A 21 7.95 7.99 -2.40
C VAL A 21 7.36 7.32 -1.15
N PHE A 22 7.36 5.99 -1.09
CA PHE A 22 6.81 5.27 0.06
C PHE A 22 7.70 5.32 1.30
N SER A 23 9.02 5.46 1.15
CA SER A 23 9.94 5.64 2.29
C SER A 23 9.72 6.96 3.07
N LYS A 24 9.15 7.97 2.39
CA LYS A 24 8.97 9.33 2.93
C LYS A 24 7.55 9.60 3.46
N ARG A 25 6.59 8.70 3.22
CA ARG A 25 5.18 8.89 3.63
C ARG A 25 4.91 8.17 4.94
N GLY A 26 4.34 8.87 5.92
CA GLY A 26 4.33 8.38 7.30
C GLY A 26 3.28 8.98 8.22
N SER A 27 2.01 8.95 7.84
CA SER A 27 0.91 9.26 8.76
C SER A 27 -0.03 8.08 9.03
N VAL A 28 -0.08 7.09 8.13
CA VAL A 28 -0.98 5.93 8.25
C VAL A 28 -0.71 5.09 9.50
N GLN A 29 0.55 5.03 9.96
CA GLN A 29 0.92 4.28 11.14
C GLN A 29 0.38 4.83 12.46
N ASN A 30 -0.14 6.07 12.44
CA ASN A 30 -0.77 6.70 13.60
C ASN A 30 -2.30 6.53 13.60
N GLU A 31 -2.88 5.92 12.57
CA GLU A 31 -4.32 5.79 12.44
C GLU A 31 -4.84 4.66 13.35
N PRO A 32 -6.04 4.81 13.96
CA PRO A 32 -6.65 3.77 14.76
C PRO A 32 -6.74 2.44 14.00
N GLY A 33 -6.44 1.34 14.69
CA GLY A 33 -6.53 0.00 14.13
C GLY A 33 -5.45 -0.38 13.11
N PHE A 34 -4.56 0.52 12.71
CA PHE A 34 -3.42 0.19 11.84
C PHE A 34 -2.49 -0.84 12.51
N LYS A 35 -1.99 -1.81 11.74
CA LYS A 35 -1.08 -2.87 12.23
C LYS A 35 0.25 -2.89 11.53
N SER A 36 0.25 -2.79 10.20
CA SER A 36 1.50 -2.81 9.43
C SER A 36 1.31 -2.22 8.04
N PHE A 37 2.43 -1.78 7.49
CA PHE A 37 2.59 -1.41 6.10
C PHE A 37 3.78 -2.21 5.55
N GLU A 38 3.60 -2.81 4.39
CA GLU A 38 4.66 -3.51 3.67
C GLU A 38 4.61 -3.11 2.20
N LEU A 39 5.77 -2.92 1.57
CA LEU A 39 5.89 -2.71 0.14
C LEU A 39 6.63 -3.90 -0.46
N TRP A 40 5.96 -4.68 -1.30
CA TRP A 40 6.54 -5.88 -1.89
C TRP A 40 6.75 -5.66 -3.38
N LYS A 41 7.99 -5.87 -3.85
CA LYS A 41 8.29 -5.92 -5.27
C LYS A 41 8.11 -7.36 -5.79
N LEU A 42 7.35 -7.52 -6.88
CA LEU A 42 7.29 -8.79 -7.58
C LEU A 42 8.64 -9.07 -8.24
N GLN A 43 9.18 -10.27 -8.04
CA GLN A 43 10.55 -10.61 -8.47
C GLN A 43 10.76 -10.54 -9.98
N LYS A 44 9.74 -10.81 -10.80
CA LYS A 44 9.83 -10.75 -12.25
C LYS A 44 8.47 -10.55 -12.91
N GLU A 45 8.42 -9.59 -13.82
CA GLU A 45 7.36 -9.38 -14.81
C GLU A 45 8.04 -8.75 -16.05
N ASP A 46 7.59 -9.11 -17.26
CA ASP A 46 8.41 -8.93 -18.47
C ASP A 46 8.28 -7.52 -19.11
N ASP A 47 7.17 -6.83 -18.89
CA ASP A 47 6.81 -5.57 -19.58
C ASP A 47 6.67 -4.36 -18.65
N HIS A 48 6.59 -4.58 -17.34
CA HIS A 48 6.52 -3.55 -16.31
C HIS A 48 7.01 -4.09 -14.96
N GLU A 49 7.29 -3.20 -14.01
CA GLU A 49 7.55 -3.57 -12.62
C GLU A 49 6.24 -3.58 -11.83
N VAL A 50 6.14 -4.46 -10.84
CA VAL A 50 4.92 -4.59 -10.02
C VAL A 50 5.27 -4.52 -8.56
N TYR A 51 4.52 -3.68 -7.87
CA TYR A 51 4.59 -3.52 -6.43
C TYR A 51 3.23 -3.80 -5.80
N LEU A 52 3.23 -4.42 -4.63
CA LEU A 52 2.07 -4.52 -3.76
C LEU A 52 2.30 -3.62 -2.55
N VAL A 53 1.45 -2.61 -2.39
CA VAL A 53 1.31 -1.90 -1.13
C VAL A 53 0.35 -2.71 -0.26
N VAL A 54 0.84 -3.25 0.85
CA VAL A 54 0.07 -4.10 1.76
C VAL A 54 -0.14 -3.34 3.06
N THR A 55 -1.40 -3.13 3.45
CA THR A 55 -1.73 -2.55 4.76
C THR A 55 -2.58 -3.53 5.55
N ARG A 56 -2.25 -3.72 6.84
CA ARG A 56 -3.02 -4.58 7.75
C ARG A 56 -3.69 -3.73 8.83
N TRP A 57 -4.88 -4.14 9.20
CA TRP A 57 -5.78 -3.43 10.09
C TRP A 57 -6.44 -4.39 11.09
N GLU A 58 -6.84 -3.87 12.24
CA GLU A 58 -7.62 -4.61 13.24
C GLU A 58 -8.96 -5.05 12.63
N SER A 59 -9.67 -4.12 11.97
CA SER A 59 -10.95 -4.35 11.31
C SER A 59 -11.05 -3.68 9.93
N GLU A 60 -12.07 -4.06 9.16
CA GLU A 60 -12.44 -3.36 7.92
C GLU A 60 -12.89 -1.92 8.19
N ASP A 61 -13.63 -1.68 9.28
CA ASP A 61 -14.11 -0.36 9.66
C ASP A 61 -12.94 0.61 9.93
N ASP A 62 -11.86 0.14 10.54
CA ASP A 62 -10.65 0.96 10.77
C ASP A 62 -10.02 1.40 9.45
N PHE A 63 -9.90 0.49 8.48
CA PHE A 63 -9.43 0.83 7.12
C PHE A 63 -10.38 1.84 6.45
N ILE A 64 -11.69 1.59 6.47
CA ILE A 64 -12.69 2.49 5.87
C ILE A 64 -12.62 3.87 6.51
N ASN A 65 -12.46 3.96 7.83
CA ASN A 65 -12.32 5.22 8.53
C ASN A 65 -11.04 5.96 8.13
N TRP A 66 -9.92 5.24 8.00
CA TRP A 66 -8.68 5.81 7.46
C TRP A 66 -8.90 6.40 6.06
N THR A 67 -9.57 5.71 5.13
CA THR A 67 -9.81 6.25 3.77
C THR A 67 -10.57 7.59 3.75
N LYS A 68 -11.26 7.93 4.84
CA LYS A 68 -12.00 9.19 5.02
C LYS A 68 -11.21 10.24 5.81
N SER A 69 -10.05 9.89 6.36
CA SER A 69 -9.28 10.74 7.27
C SER A 69 -8.42 11.76 6.53
N ALA A 70 -7.87 12.73 7.28
CA ALA A 70 -6.94 13.72 6.74
C ALA A 70 -5.61 13.06 6.33
N SER A 71 -5.15 12.08 7.11
CA SER A 71 -3.94 11.29 6.84
C SER A 71 -4.00 10.60 5.48
N PHE A 72 -5.16 10.01 5.12
CA PHE A 72 -5.34 9.43 3.78
C PHE A 72 -5.26 10.50 2.69
N ARG A 73 -5.96 11.63 2.86
CA ARG A 73 -5.93 12.72 1.87
C ARG A 73 -4.52 13.27 1.66
N GLU A 74 -3.76 13.47 2.73
CA GLU A 74 -2.37 13.94 2.67
C GLU A 74 -1.47 12.89 1.99
N SER A 75 -1.61 11.63 2.37
CA SER A 75 -0.85 10.51 1.78
C SER A 75 -1.20 10.23 0.33
N HIS A 76 -2.28 10.80 -0.21
CA HIS A 76 -2.68 10.68 -1.62
C HIS A 76 -2.75 12.05 -2.31
N ALA A 77 -2.22 13.10 -1.67
CA ALA A 77 -2.12 14.42 -2.27
C ALA A 77 -0.96 14.47 -3.27
N GLY A 78 -1.07 15.42 -4.20
CA GLY A 78 -0.07 15.66 -5.25
C GLY A 78 -0.43 15.01 -6.58
N PRO A 79 0.38 15.28 -7.62
CA PRO A 79 0.16 14.72 -8.94
C PRO A 79 0.37 13.21 -8.92
N HIS A 80 -0.44 12.49 -9.68
CA HIS A 80 -0.18 11.09 -9.97
C HIS A 80 1.05 11.01 -10.87
N PRO A 81 2.13 10.30 -10.48
CA PRO A 81 3.30 10.15 -11.33
C PRO A 81 2.96 9.44 -12.64
N ASP A 82 3.60 9.83 -13.73
CA ASP A 82 3.39 9.27 -15.07
C ASP A 82 4.00 7.86 -15.21
N TYR A 83 4.96 7.50 -14.37
CA TYR A 83 5.53 6.16 -14.30
C TYR A 83 4.61 5.13 -13.63
N ILE A 84 3.52 5.55 -12.97
CA ILE A 84 2.51 4.62 -12.47
C ILE A 84 1.49 4.35 -13.58
N LEU A 85 1.43 3.11 -14.03
CA LEU A 85 0.60 2.67 -15.16
C LEU A 85 -0.83 2.29 -14.75
N GLY A 86 -1.02 1.96 -13.47
CA GLY A 86 -2.33 1.60 -12.92
C GLY A 86 -2.22 1.03 -11.52
N GLY A 87 -3.37 0.90 -10.86
CA GLY A 87 -3.53 0.33 -9.53
C GLY A 87 -4.76 -0.57 -9.45
N GLU A 88 -4.62 -1.73 -8.80
CA GLU A 88 -5.73 -2.65 -8.52
C GLU A 88 -5.82 -2.89 -7.01
N LEU A 89 -6.95 -2.49 -6.40
CA LEU A 89 -7.21 -2.72 -4.99
C LEU A 89 -7.87 -4.07 -4.75
N ALA A 90 -7.41 -4.78 -3.74
CA ALA A 90 -8.06 -5.98 -3.25
C ALA A 90 -8.11 -5.99 -1.71
N ASN A 91 -9.23 -6.47 -1.18
CA ASN A 91 -9.53 -6.52 0.25
C ASN A 91 -9.56 -7.97 0.73
N TYR A 92 -9.05 -8.22 1.93
CA TYR A 92 -8.87 -9.57 2.46
C TYR A 92 -9.22 -9.64 3.94
N ASP A 93 -9.99 -10.67 4.30
CA ASP A 93 -10.06 -11.15 5.66
C ASP A 93 -8.82 -12.01 5.97
N ILE A 94 -8.02 -11.61 6.96
CA ILE A 94 -6.89 -12.45 7.40
C ILE A 94 -7.45 -13.59 8.26
N LYS A 95 -7.50 -14.81 7.70
CA LYS A 95 -8.02 -16.00 8.40
C LYS A 95 -6.98 -16.69 9.29
N LEU A 96 -5.69 -16.56 8.97
CA LEU A 96 -4.58 -17.12 9.74
C LEU A 96 -3.35 -16.22 9.56
N SER A 97 -2.68 -15.88 10.66
CA SER A 97 -1.38 -15.20 10.67
C SER A 97 -0.55 -15.79 11.78
N ILE A 98 0.57 -16.42 11.44
CA ILE A 98 1.55 -16.95 12.38
C ILE A 98 2.79 -16.09 12.24
N LEU A 99 3.14 -15.35 13.28
CA LEU A 99 4.35 -14.54 13.33
C LEU A 99 5.39 -15.30 14.14
N SER A 100 6.62 -15.32 13.65
CA SER A 100 7.78 -15.70 14.47
C SER A 100 8.34 -14.45 15.13
N ASP A 101 8.77 -14.58 16.38
CA ASP A 101 9.54 -13.54 17.09
C ASP A 101 10.90 -13.28 16.44
#